data_AF-A0A959TKU6-F1
#
_entry.id   AF-A0A959TKU6-F1
#
_cell.length_a   1.000
_cell.length_b   1.000
_cell.length_c   1.000
_cell.angle_alpha   90.00
_cell.angle_beta   90.00
_cell.angle_gamma   90.00
#
_symmetry.space_group_name_H-M   'P 1'
#
loop_
_entity.id
_entity.type
_entity.pdbx_description
1 polymer ?
#
loop_
_entity_poly.entity_id
_entity_poly.type
_entity_poly.pdbx_seq_one_letter_code
_entity_poly.pdbx_strand_id
1 'polypeptide(L)'
;MSISHRSLFTLVALGMLGPAFSQGQVPEGVEAARKVAIEKGCSPMDVQDLRVRDRYTDGRTGVEHIFFQQFWQGVPVYHGQVAVHRKSDGTVVAAHSAAMVGLEKRAQVSAPALSAEQALRSVLDGLRVPGTIRAGEADGPEGRFRFTVDGFSEPPFVERCLVPVADRLRTAWNVNVYLPDGSHWWNIRIDDSSGEELDRDDWVSHCMFDGFGDGVFHDCAGHAAPLAPPPASPNDYRVYAWPLESPNHGPRTLQNAPWNDALNASPFGWHDTDGSAGPEFTITRGNNVWAQEDANGNNGTGYSPDGGVDLDFDFPIDLTQAPSTYQDAAITNLFYWNNIIHDVWYQYGFDEPSGNFQENNYGNGGVGGDHVLADAQDGSGTNNANFATPPDGSDPRMQMFLWNTASPAIDGDLDNGIIAHEYAHGVSNRLVGGPSNTSCLSNAEQMGEGWSDFFSLV
;
A
#
# COMPACT_ATOMS: atom_id res chain seq x y z
N MET A 1 45.55 59.00 -56.07
CA MET A 1 46.13 58.11 -55.04
C MET A 1 45.03 57.87 -54.00
N SER A 2 43.97 57.14 -54.32
CA SER A 2 43.74 55.69 -54.21
C SER A 2 43.89 55.10 -52.80
N ILE A 3 42.72 54.81 -52.25
CA ILE A 3 42.32 54.03 -51.07
C ILE A 3 42.94 52.62 -51.07
N SER A 4 43.13 52.03 -49.87
CA SER A 4 43.13 50.57 -49.70
C SER A 4 42.83 50.18 -48.24
N HIS A 5 41.61 49.70 -48.01
CA HIS A 5 41.17 48.93 -46.84
C HIS A 5 41.92 47.60 -46.73
N ARG A 6 42.19 47.14 -45.50
CA ARG A 6 42.33 45.72 -45.18
C ARG A 6 41.55 45.39 -43.92
N SER A 7 40.48 44.63 -44.12
CA SER A 7 39.60 44.07 -43.10
C SER A 7 40.33 42.98 -42.30
N LEU A 8 40.22 43.03 -40.97
CA LEU A 8 40.54 41.91 -40.09
C LEU A 8 39.31 40.99 -40.05
N PHE A 9 39.43 39.76 -40.54
CA PHE A 9 38.45 38.70 -40.30
C PHE A 9 38.79 38.02 -38.98
N THR A 10 38.01 38.28 -37.94
CA THR A 10 37.98 37.46 -36.73
C THR A 10 37.03 36.29 -36.98
N LEU A 11 37.56 35.09 -37.18
CA LEU A 11 36.77 33.87 -37.13
C LEU A 11 36.45 33.57 -35.66
N VAL A 12 35.22 33.88 -35.23
CA VAL A 12 34.66 33.32 -34.00
C VAL A 12 34.13 31.94 -34.36
N ALA A 13 34.90 30.90 -34.02
CA ALA A 13 34.39 29.54 -34.02
C ALA A 13 33.44 29.40 -32.82
N LEU A 14 32.13 29.54 -33.07
CA LEU A 14 31.10 29.10 -32.12
C LEU A 14 31.18 27.57 -32.04
N GLY A 15 31.93 27.07 -31.06
CA GLY A 15 31.82 25.68 -30.65
C GLY A 15 30.45 25.47 -30.03
N MET A 16 29.56 24.78 -30.73
CA MET A 16 28.35 24.21 -30.11
C MET A 16 28.81 23.14 -29.14
N LEU A 17 29.04 23.54 -27.89
CA LEU A 17 29.05 22.62 -26.75
C LEU A 17 27.62 22.10 -26.60
N GLY A 18 27.37 20.92 -27.15
CA GLY A 18 26.20 20.13 -26.75
C GLY A 18 26.30 19.84 -25.24
N PRO A 19 25.16 19.70 -24.54
CA PRO A 19 25.18 19.44 -23.12
C PRO A 19 25.92 18.12 -22.86
N ALA A 20 27.01 18.22 -22.10
CA ALA A 20 27.69 17.05 -21.56
C ALA A 20 26.71 16.37 -20.60
N PHE A 21 26.19 15.21 -21.00
CA PHE A 21 25.57 14.29 -20.04
C PHE A 21 26.66 13.93 -19.02
N SER A 22 26.48 14.40 -17.79
CA SER A 22 27.17 13.85 -16.63
C SER A 22 27.04 12.32 -16.70
N GLN A 23 28.15 11.60 -16.79
CA GLN A 23 28.18 10.16 -16.56
C GLN A 23 27.80 9.93 -15.10
N GLY A 24 26.49 9.88 -14.84
CA GLY A 24 25.95 9.38 -13.59
C GLY A 24 26.49 7.98 -13.35
N GLN A 25 26.82 7.69 -12.10
CA GLN A 25 27.26 6.38 -11.66
C GLN A 25 26.27 5.33 -12.19
N VAL A 26 26.75 4.33 -12.92
CA VAL A 26 25.90 3.23 -13.43
C VAL A 26 25.21 2.58 -12.22
N PRO A 27 23.87 2.53 -12.17
CA PRO A 27 23.18 1.99 -11.01
C PRO A 27 23.60 0.56 -10.74
N GLU A 28 23.81 0.22 -9.48
CA GLU A 28 24.19 -1.13 -9.07
C GLU A 28 23.12 -2.14 -9.49
N GLY A 29 23.52 -3.31 -9.98
CA GLY A 29 22.59 -4.35 -10.44
C GLY A 29 21.98 -4.12 -11.83
N VAL A 30 22.13 -2.93 -12.45
CA VAL A 30 21.48 -2.61 -13.73
C VAL A 30 21.90 -3.52 -14.88
N GLU A 31 23.14 -4.02 -14.88
CA GLU A 31 23.60 -4.96 -15.90
C GLU A 31 22.91 -6.32 -15.79
N ALA A 32 22.60 -6.77 -14.57
CA ALA A 32 21.80 -7.98 -14.35
C ALA A 32 20.35 -7.75 -14.81
N ALA A 33 19.79 -6.58 -14.51
CA ALA A 33 18.45 -6.18 -14.96
C ALA A 33 18.35 -6.15 -16.49
N ARG A 34 19.31 -5.51 -17.17
CA ARG A 34 19.41 -5.49 -18.64
C ARG A 34 19.54 -6.90 -19.20
N LYS A 35 20.39 -7.74 -18.61
CA LYS A 35 20.58 -9.12 -19.06
C LYS A 35 19.28 -9.91 -19.01
N VAL A 36 18.57 -9.94 -17.89
CA VAL A 36 17.32 -10.72 -17.77
C VAL A 36 16.24 -10.20 -18.72
N ALA A 37 16.14 -8.87 -18.90
CA ALA A 37 15.20 -8.28 -19.83
C ALA A 37 15.51 -8.62 -21.30
N ILE A 38 16.78 -8.63 -21.69
CA ILE A 38 17.23 -9.03 -23.03
C ILE A 38 16.96 -10.52 -23.27
N GLU A 39 17.19 -11.37 -22.28
CA GLU A 39 16.84 -12.80 -22.33
C GLU A 39 15.32 -13.03 -22.49
N LYS A 40 14.48 -12.08 -22.03
CA LYS A 40 13.02 -12.06 -22.22
C LYS A 40 12.56 -11.35 -23.51
N GLY A 41 13.49 -10.91 -24.36
CA GLY A 41 13.19 -10.39 -25.70
C GLY A 41 13.31 -8.88 -25.87
N CYS A 42 13.73 -8.14 -24.84
CA CYS A 42 14.07 -6.72 -24.99
C CYS A 42 15.30 -6.54 -25.89
N SER A 43 15.29 -5.50 -26.71
CA SER A 43 16.50 -4.99 -27.35
C SER A 43 17.34 -4.17 -26.37
N PRO A 44 18.64 -3.93 -26.64
CA PRO A 44 19.44 -3.01 -25.83
C PRO A 44 18.84 -1.60 -25.73
N MET A 45 18.12 -1.15 -26.77
CA MET A 45 17.42 0.13 -26.77
C MET A 45 16.25 0.16 -25.80
N ASP A 46 15.54 -0.97 -25.63
CA ASP A 46 14.39 -1.04 -24.72
C ASP A 46 14.80 -0.87 -23.26
N VAL A 47 16.04 -1.22 -22.92
CA VAL A 47 16.56 -1.20 -21.54
C VAL A 47 17.74 -0.24 -21.34
N GLN A 48 17.87 0.73 -22.25
CA GLN A 48 18.92 1.75 -22.15
C GLN A 48 18.69 2.65 -20.92
N ASP A 49 17.42 2.97 -20.63
CA ASP A 49 16.98 3.83 -19.53
C ASP A 49 16.16 2.98 -18.53
N LEU A 50 16.88 2.21 -17.71
CA LEU A 50 16.34 1.57 -16.52
C LEU A 50 16.82 2.37 -15.30
N ARG A 51 15.89 2.78 -14.45
CA ARG A 51 16.18 3.56 -13.24
C ARG A 51 15.76 2.77 -12.02
N VAL A 52 16.56 2.81 -10.96
CA VAL A 52 16.19 2.19 -9.67
C VAL A 52 14.99 2.95 -9.12
N ARG A 53 13.90 2.23 -8.86
CA ARG A 53 12.71 2.73 -8.19
C ARG A 53 12.80 2.45 -6.70
N ASP A 54 13.06 1.19 -6.35
CA ASP A 54 13.14 0.72 -4.98
C ASP A 54 14.42 -0.10 -4.77
N ARG A 55 15.00 -0.01 -3.57
CA ARG A 55 16.14 -0.82 -3.16
C ARG A 55 16.15 -0.98 -1.65
N TYR A 56 16.20 -2.22 -1.18
CA TYR A 56 16.42 -2.54 0.23
C TYR A 56 17.19 -3.86 0.37
N THR A 57 17.74 -4.10 1.56
CA THR A 57 18.40 -5.36 1.91
C THR A 57 17.64 -6.00 3.06
N ASP A 58 17.20 -7.23 2.86
CA ASP A 58 16.63 -8.05 3.92
C ASP A 58 17.71 -8.33 4.98
N GLY A 59 17.48 -7.85 6.21
CA GLY A 59 18.44 -7.97 7.31
C GLY A 59 18.69 -9.40 7.78
N ARG A 60 17.77 -10.33 7.51
CA ARG A 60 17.85 -11.74 7.92
C ARG A 60 18.62 -12.57 6.90
N THR A 61 18.31 -12.39 5.61
CA THR A 61 18.91 -13.19 4.54
C THR A 61 20.16 -12.54 3.94
N GLY A 62 20.31 -11.22 4.11
CA GLY A 62 21.35 -10.42 3.45
C GLY A 62 21.15 -10.30 1.94
N VAL A 63 19.96 -10.67 1.44
CA VAL A 63 19.60 -10.50 0.03
C VAL A 63 19.19 -9.05 -0.18
N GLU A 64 19.80 -8.44 -1.18
CA GLU A 64 19.43 -7.13 -1.66
C GLU A 64 18.41 -7.26 -2.79
N HIS A 65 17.31 -6.53 -2.65
CA HIS A 65 16.23 -6.43 -3.62
C HIS A 65 16.36 -5.09 -4.33
N ILE A 66 16.49 -5.10 -5.65
CA ILE A 66 16.57 -3.89 -6.47
C ILE A 66 15.49 -3.97 -7.54
N PHE A 67 14.62 -2.97 -7.56
CA PHE A 67 13.53 -2.84 -8.51
C PHE A 67 13.80 -1.68 -9.46
N PHE A 68 13.68 -1.94 -10.74
CA PHE A 68 13.94 -0.98 -11.81
C PHE A 68 12.65 -0.67 -12.56
N GLN A 69 12.47 0.62 -12.88
CA GLN A 69 11.44 1.12 -13.77
C GLN A 69 12.05 1.40 -15.14
N GLN A 70 11.40 0.91 -16.21
CA GLN A 70 11.75 1.19 -17.59
C GLN A 70 11.22 2.55 -18.02
N PHE A 71 12.05 3.31 -18.74
CA PHE A 71 11.70 4.60 -19.32
C PHE A 71 11.91 4.60 -20.83
N TRP A 72 11.10 5.40 -21.53
CA TRP A 72 11.30 5.76 -22.92
C TRP A 72 11.20 7.26 -23.10
N GLN A 73 12.26 7.88 -23.62
CA GLN A 73 12.32 9.33 -23.86
C GLN A 73 11.92 10.16 -22.62
N GLY A 74 12.28 9.68 -21.42
CA GLY A 74 11.99 10.33 -20.15
C GLY A 74 10.60 10.07 -19.55
N VAL A 75 9.76 9.25 -20.19
CA VAL A 75 8.43 8.86 -19.66
C VAL A 75 8.47 7.41 -19.16
N PRO A 76 8.00 7.11 -17.94
CA PRO A 76 7.98 5.76 -17.41
C PRO A 76 7.00 4.88 -18.19
N VAL A 77 7.37 3.61 -18.41
CA VAL A 77 6.54 2.61 -19.06
C VAL A 77 5.75 1.85 -17.99
N TYR A 78 4.42 1.99 -17.99
CA TYR A 78 3.55 1.27 -17.08
C TYR A 78 3.72 -0.25 -17.28
N HIS A 79 3.82 -0.99 -16.18
CA HIS A 79 4.19 -2.42 -16.15
C HIS A 79 5.58 -2.78 -16.72
N GLY A 80 6.42 -1.78 -17.01
CA GLY A 80 7.79 -1.97 -17.50
C GLY A 80 8.80 -2.17 -16.38
N GLN A 81 8.58 -3.09 -15.44
CA GLN A 81 9.49 -3.30 -14.31
C GLN A 81 10.49 -4.43 -14.52
N VAL A 82 11.63 -4.34 -13.85
CA VAL A 82 12.64 -5.41 -13.74
C VAL A 82 13.07 -5.53 -12.29
N ALA A 83 13.13 -6.73 -11.74
CA ALA A 83 13.59 -6.99 -10.38
C ALA A 83 14.86 -7.83 -10.39
N VAL A 84 15.81 -7.49 -9.54
CA VAL A 84 17.05 -8.23 -9.33
C VAL A 84 17.23 -8.46 -7.83
N HIS A 85 17.41 -9.71 -7.44
CA HIS A 85 17.64 -10.13 -6.06
C HIS A 85 19.03 -10.76 -5.98
N ARG A 86 19.92 -10.20 -5.15
CA ARG A 86 21.32 -10.62 -5.12
C ARG A 86 21.91 -10.64 -3.71
N LYS A 87 22.94 -11.45 -3.52
CA LYS A 87 23.73 -11.45 -2.28
C LYS A 87 24.74 -10.30 -2.28
N SER A 88 25.32 -10.01 -1.12
CA SER A 88 26.35 -8.97 -0.92
C SER A 88 27.63 -9.17 -1.75
N ASP A 89 27.92 -10.39 -2.20
CA ASP A 89 29.04 -10.69 -3.10
C ASP A 89 28.72 -10.44 -4.60
N GLY A 90 27.50 -9.97 -4.89
CA GLY A 90 27.01 -9.70 -6.24
C GLY A 90 26.35 -10.91 -6.93
N THR A 91 26.30 -12.08 -6.29
CA THR A 91 25.64 -13.27 -6.84
C THR A 91 24.14 -13.03 -6.96
N VAL A 92 23.61 -13.10 -8.19
CA VAL A 92 22.17 -13.02 -8.45
C VAL A 92 21.49 -14.31 -8.00
N VAL A 93 20.55 -14.18 -7.06
CA VAL A 93 19.70 -15.28 -6.55
C VAL A 93 18.50 -15.47 -7.48
N ALA A 94 17.86 -14.37 -7.87
CA ALA A 94 16.73 -14.37 -8.78
C ALA A 94 16.69 -13.04 -9.55
N ALA A 95 16.12 -13.08 -10.75
CA ALA A 95 15.86 -11.88 -11.55
C ALA A 95 14.62 -12.10 -12.40
N HIS A 96 13.79 -11.06 -12.49
CA HIS A 96 12.49 -11.09 -13.17
C HIS A 96 12.36 -9.86 -14.06
N SER A 97 11.67 -9.97 -15.19
CA SER A 97 11.45 -8.85 -16.10
C SER A 97 10.05 -8.90 -16.70
N ALA A 98 9.36 -7.78 -16.56
CA ALA A 98 8.15 -7.40 -17.28
C ALA A 98 8.43 -6.24 -18.26
N ALA A 99 9.70 -5.90 -18.48
CA ALA A 99 10.10 -4.80 -19.37
C ALA A 99 9.47 -4.96 -20.77
N MET A 100 8.93 -3.87 -21.27
CA MET A 100 8.21 -3.83 -22.52
C MET A 100 9.18 -3.85 -23.71
N VAL A 101 8.89 -4.68 -24.69
CA VAL A 101 9.73 -4.88 -25.88
C VAL A 101 9.36 -3.92 -27.02
N GLY A 102 10.34 -3.50 -27.80
CA GLY A 102 10.14 -2.75 -29.05
C GLY A 102 9.65 -1.31 -28.86
N LEU A 103 10.09 -0.63 -27.80
CA LEU A 103 9.69 0.73 -27.44
C LEU A 103 9.83 1.70 -28.62
N GLU A 104 10.96 1.65 -29.35
CA GLU A 104 11.24 2.53 -30.49
C GLU A 104 10.17 2.47 -31.59
N LYS A 105 9.57 1.30 -31.80
CA LYS A 105 8.56 1.09 -32.85
C LYS A 105 7.13 1.28 -32.34
N ARG A 106 6.91 1.19 -31.03
CA ARG A 106 5.58 1.12 -30.42
C ARG A 106 5.20 2.42 -29.73
N ALA A 107 6.17 3.18 -29.22
CA ALA A 107 5.96 4.42 -28.47
C ALA A 107 6.29 5.64 -29.33
N GLN A 108 5.42 6.65 -29.25
CA GLN A 108 5.67 7.98 -29.78
C GLN A 108 5.34 9.01 -28.70
N VAL A 109 6.36 9.60 -28.08
CA VAL A 109 6.19 10.58 -27.00
C VAL A 109 6.02 11.97 -27.58
N SER A 110 4.89 12.62 -27.29
CA SER A 110 4.63 14.04 -27.57
C SER A 110 4.56 14.85 -26.28
N ALA A 111 4.26 16.15 -26.34
CA ALA A 111 3.81 16.88 -25.15
C ALA A 111 2.32 16.55 -24.89
N PRO A 112 1.86 16.49 -23.63
CA PRO A 112 0.46 16.23 -23.32
C PRO A 112 -0.41 17.42 -23.76
N ALA A 113 -1.59 17.16 -24.30
CA ALA A 113 -2.55 18.22 -24.66
C ALA A 113 -3.45 18.61 -23.47
N LEU A 114 -3.70 17.66 -22.57
CA LEU A 114 -4.38 17.89 -21.29
C LEU A 114 -3.35 18.18 -20.20
N SER A 115 -3.63 19.16 -19.33
CA SER A 115 -2.89 19.31 -18.08
C SER A 115 -3.25 18.18 -17.09
N ALA A 116 -2.39 17.97 -16.08
CA ALA A 116 -2.68 17.03 -15.00
C ALA A 116 -4.00 17.33 -14.27
N GLU A 117 -4.32 18.62 -14.05
CA GLU A 117 -5.59 19.05 -13.44
C GLU A 117 -6.80 18.72 -14.34
N GLN A 118 -6.67 18.93 -15.66
CA GLN A 118 -7.72 18.58 -16.63
C GLN A 118 -7.93 17.07 -16.69
N ALA A 119 -6.86 16.28 -16.59
CA ALA A 119 -6.94 14.83 -16.52
C ALA A 119 -7.67 14.36 -15.25
N LEU A 120 -7.29 14.88 -14.08
CA LEU A 120 -8.00 14.62 -12.82
C LEU A 120 -9.48 14.98 -12.92
N ARG A 121 -9.80 16.17 -13.45
CA ARG A 121 -11.20 16.59 -13.65
C ARG A 121 -11.96 15.61 -14.55
N SER A 122 -11.36 15.18 -15.66
CA SER A 122 -11.97 14.22 -16.59
C SER A 122 -12.30 12.90 -15.90
N VAL A 123 -11.41 12.38 -15.04
CA VAL A 123 -11.64 11.15 -14.28
C VAL A 123 -12.75 11.32 -13.24
N LEU A 124 -12.71 12.40 -12.44
CA LEU A 124 -13.77 12.67 -11.46
C LEU A 124 -15.16 12.81 -12.11
N ASP A 125 -15.24 13.48 -13.26
CA ASP A 125 -16.47 13.60 -14.04
C ASP A 125 -16.94 12.24 -14.58
N GLY A 126 -16.02 11.40 -15.05
CA GLY A 126 -16.30 10.04 -15.53
C GLY A 126 -16.82 9.12 -14.42
N LEU A 127 -16.23 9.19 -13.23
CA LEU A 127 -16.66 8.46 -12.03
C LEU A 127 -17.93 9.05 -11.39
N ARG A 128 -18.38 10.23 -11.83
CA ARG A 128 -19.50 10.99 -11.27
C ARG A 128 -19.30 11.34 -9.78
N VAL A 129 -18.05 11.55 -9.39
CA VAL A 129 -17.68 11.91 -8.03
C VAL A 129 -17.57 13.43 -7.93
N PRO A 130 -18.39 14.09 -7.10
CA PRO A 130 -18.28 15.53 -6.90
C PRO A 130 -16.98 15.86 -6.15
N GLY A 131 -16.39 17.01 -6.47
CA GLY A 131 -15.16 17.47 -5.82
C GLY A 131 -14.65 18.74 -6.47
N THR A 132 -14.24 19.72 -5.65
CA THR A 132 -13.60 20.94 -6.14
C THR A 132 -12.09 20.79 -5.99
N ILE A 133 -11.36 20.82 -7.11
CA ILE A 133 -9.89 20.79 -7.12
C ILE A 133 -9.38 22.17 -6.68
N ARG A 134 -8.54 22.22 -5.65
CA ARG A 134 -8.07 23.50 -5.06
C ARG A 134 -6.65 23.87 -5.43
N ALA A 135 -5.74 22.91 -5.39
CA ALA A 135 -4.31 23.12 -5.64
C ALA A 135 -3.70 21.85 -6.19
N GLY A 136 -2.67 22.01 -7.02
CA GLY A 136 -1.82 20.93 -7.52
C GLY A 136 -0.36 21.31 -7.34
N GLU A 137 0.41 20.43 -6.69
CA GLU A 137 1.84 20.63 -6.45
C GLU A 137 2.64 19.50 -7.07
N ALA A 138 3.78 19.83 -7.68
CA ALA A 138 4.69 18.81 -8.19
C ALA A 138 5.27 18.03 -7.01
N ASP A 139 5.12 16.71 -7.04
CA ASP A 139 5.54 15.81 -5.98
C ASP A 139 6.43 14.72 -6.54
N GLY A 140 7.71 14.72 -6.14
CA GLY A 140 8.67 13.69 -6.51
C GLY A 140 9.35 13.86 -7.89
N PRO A 141 10.27 12.95 -8.24
CA PRO A 141 11.22 13.13 -9.34
C PRO A 141 10.67 12.87 -10.75
N GLU A 142 9.45 12.35 -10.89
CA GLU A 142 8.91 11.82 -12.17
C GLU A 142 7.79 12.66 -12.79
N GLY A 143 7.59 13.90 -12.31
CA GLY A 143 6.55 14.78 -12.85
C GLY A 143 5.13 14.38 -12.41
N ARG A 144 5.03 13.77 -11.23
CA ARG A 144 3.77 13.54 -10.51
C ARG A 144 3.29 14.86 -9.89
N PHE A 145 1.97 15.04 -9.87
CA PHE A 145 1.29 16.18 -9.27
C PHE A 145 0.30 15.65 -8.24
N ARG A 146 0.39 16.11 -6.99
CA ARG A 146 -0.60 15.80 -5.94
C ARG A 146 -1.58 16.96 -5.82
N PHE A 147 -2.87 16.63 -5.69
CA PHE A 147 -3.96 17.60 -5.66
C PHE A 147 -4.76 17.53 -4.36
N THR A 148 -5.21 18.68 -3.87
CA THR A 148 -6.23 18.74 -2.83
C THR A 148 -7.60 18.84 -3.48
N VAL A 149 -8.50 17.93 -3.12
CA VAL A 149 -9.89 17.90 -3.60
C VAL A 149 -10.84 17.87 -2.42
N ASP A 150 -11.85 18.75 -2.41
CA ASP A 150 -12.84 18.78 -1.33
C ASP A 150 -13.59 17.44 -1.21
N GLY A 151 -13.67 16.91 0.01
CA GLY A 151 -14.38 15.66 0.31
C GLY A 151 -13.54 14.39 0.22
N PHE A 152 -12.27 14.49 -0.14
CA PHE A 152 -11.33 13.37 -0.18
C PHE A 152 -10.47 13.37 1.07
N SER A 153 -10.38 12.22 1.74
CA SER A 153 -9.43 11.98 2.83
C SER A 153 -8.00 11.88 2.30
N GLU A 154 -7.82 11.13 1.21
CA GLU A 154 -6.54 10.97 0.53
C GLU A 154 -6.38 11.90 -0.68
N PRO A 155 -5.32 12.74 -0.74
CA PRO A 155 -5.07 13.63 -1.87
C PRO A 155 -4.83 12.87 -3.19
N PRO A 156 -5.66 13.07 -4.23
CA PRO A 156 -5.43 12.46 -5.54
C PRO A 156 -4.09 12.86 -6.14
N PHE A 157 -3.48 11.99 -6.94
CA PHE A 157 -2.29 12.34 -7.71
C PHE A 157 -2.40 11.99 -9.19
N VAL A 158 -1.62 12.68 -10.01
CA VAL A 158 -1.57 12.49 -11.45
C VAL A 158 -0.12 12.47 -11.92
N GLU A 159 0.26 11.46 -12.69
CA GLU A 159 1.61 11.31 -13.23
C GLU A 159 1.58 10.83 -14.68
N ARG A 160 2.65 11.07 -15.42
CA ARG A 160 2.70 10.74 -16.83
C ARG A 160 3.30 9.37 -17.06
N CYS A 161 2.72 8.56 -17.95
CA CYS A 161 3.25 7.24 -18.28
C CYS A 161 3.03 6.86 -19.76
N LEU A 162 3.66 5.77 -20.17
CA LEU A 162 3.38 5.05 -21.40
C LEU A 162 2.62 3.77 -21.08
N VAL A 163 1.48 3.56 -21.73
CA VAL A 163 0.58 2.42 -21.45
C VAL A 163 0.47 1.54 -22.69
N PRO A 164 0.64 0.21 -22.55
CA PRO A 164 0.46 -0.71 -23.67
C PRO A 164 -1.03 -0.77 -24.06
N VAL A 165 -1.35 -0.35 -25.28
CA VAL A 165 -2.69 -0.45 -25.86
C VAL A 165 -2.57 -1.18 -27.19
N ALA A 166 -3.05 -2.42 -27.22
CA ALA A 166 -2.84 -3.36 -28.32
C ALA A 166 -1.35 -3.47 -28.71
N ASP A 167 -0.99 -3.16 -29.96
CA ASP A 167 0.38 -3.24 -30.47
C ASP A 167 1.22 -1.98 -30.19
N ARG A 168 0.63 -0.91 -29.64
CA ARG A 168 1.29 0.38 -29.40
C ARG A 168 1.45 0.71 -27.92
N LEU A 169 2.25 1.73 -27.65
CA LEU A 169 2.37 2.39 -26.36
C LEU A 169 1.85 3.82 -26.51
N ARG A 170 0.78 4.15 -25.79
CA ARG A 170 0.17 5.49 -25.79
C ARG A 170 0.70 6.30 -24.62
N THR A 171 0.89 7.61 -24.83
CA THR A 171 1.15 8.54 -23.74
C THR A 171 -0.14 8.79 -22.96
N ALA A 172 -0.05 8.69 -21.64
CA ALA A 172 -1.20 8.74 -20.75
C ALA A 172 -0.89 9.53 -19.49
N TRP A 173 -1.96 10.05 -18.88
CA TRP A 173 -1.97 10.42 -17.48
C TRP A 173 -2.46 9.21 -16.68
N ASN A 174 -1.64 8.76 -15.73
CA ASN A 174 -2.08 7.91 -14.64
C ASN A 174 -2.68 8.80 -13.55
N VAL A 175 -3.95 8.62 -13.24
CA VAL A 175 -4.74 9.41 -12.29
C VAL A 175 -5.17 8.49 -11.16
N ASN A 176 -4.71 8.78 -9.95
CA ASN A 176 -5.03 8.02 -8.75
C ASN A 176 -6.02 8.78 -7.87
N VAL A 177 -7.10 8.10 -7.47
CA VAL A 177 -8.23 8.67 -6.73
C VAL A 177 -8.78 7.63 -5.77
N TYR A 178 -8.67 7.89 -4.45
CA TYR A 178 -9.38 7.11 -3.44
C TYR A 178 -10.78 7.67 -3.22
N LEU A 179 -11.82 6.84 -3.36
CA LEU A 179 -13.18 7.32 -3.23
C LEU A 179 -13.52 7.65 -1.76
N PRO A 180 -14.34 8.70 -1.51
CA PRO A 180 -14.70 9.08 -0.14
C PRO A 180 -15.43 8.00 0.67
N ASP A 181 -16.08 7.04 0.00
CA ASP A 181 -16.78 5.92 0.62
C ASP A 181 -15.90 4.67 0.80
N GLY A 182 -14.63 4.73 0.40
CA GLY A 182 -13.67 3.63 0.51
C GLY A 182 -13.86 2.49 -0.47
N SER A 183 -14.92 2.54 -1.27
CA SER A 183 -15.28 1.44 -2.16
C SER A 183 -14.19 1.09 -3.16
N HIS A 184 -13.43 2.09 -3.61
CA HIS A 184 -12.39 1.91 -4.62
C HIS A 184 -11.25 2.91 -4.43
N TRP A 185 -10.03 2.45 -4.67
CA TRP A 185 -8.85 3.29 -4.82
C TRP A 185 -8.34 3.16 -6.25
N TRP A 186 -9.01 3.90 -7.13
CA TRP A 186 -8.79 3.84 -8.56
C TRP A 186 -7.42 4.39 -8.94
N ASN A 187 -6.69 3.60 -9.72
CA ASN A 187 -5.54 4.03 -10.50
C ASN A 187 -5.97 3.92 -11.97
N ILE A 188 -6.19 5.05 -12.67
CA ILE A 188 -6.81 5.08 -14.00
C ILE A 188 -5.87 5.74 -15.00
N ARG A 189 -5.60 5.08 -16.12
CA ARG A 189 -4.80 5.64 -17.20
C ARG A 189 -5.70 6.18 -18.28
N ILE A 190 -5.62 7.48 -18.52
CA ILE A 190 -6.33 8.15 -19.61
C ILE A 190 -5.33 8.69 -20.63
N ASP A 191 -5.67 8.67 -21.92
CA ASP A 191 -4.85 9.27 -22.97
C ASP A 191 -4.60 10.75 -22.69
N ASP A 192 -3.34 11.16 -22.73
CA ASP A 192 -2.92 12.51 -22.33
C ASP A 192 -3.33 13.63 -23.32
N SER A 193 -4.01 13.24 -24.41
CA SER A 193 -4.53 14.14 -25.42
C SER A 193 -6.06 14.15 -25.51
N SER A 194 -6.70 12.98 -25.51
CA SER A 194 -8.16 12.86 -25.66
C SER A 194 -8.93 12.73 -24.34
N GLY A 195 -8.27 12.29 -23.26
CA GLY A 195 -8.94 11.91 -22.01
C GLY A 195 -9.70 10.59 -22.09
N GLU A 196 -9.53 9.82 -23.17
CA GLU A 196 -10.06 8.46 -23.30
C GLU A 196 -9.41 7.55 -22.27
N GLU A 197 -10.22 6.82 -21.50
CA GLU A 197 -9.71 5.79 -20.60
C GLU A 197 -9.12 4.63 -21.38
N LEU A 198 -7.87 4.30 -21.06
CA LEU A 198 -7.10 3.24 -21.71
C LEU A 198 -7.09 1.97 -20.88
N ASP A 199 -7.01 2.12 -19.55
CA ASP A 199 -6.78 1.04 -18.62
C ASP A 199 -7.06 1.50 -17.17
N ARG A 200 -7.38 0.58 -16.27
CA ARG A 200 -7.57 0.88 -14.82
C ARG A 200 -7.15 -0.29 -13.94
N ASP A 201 -6.69 0.01 -12.73
CA ASP A 201 -6.51 -0.92 -11.62
C ASP A 201 -7.20 -0.35 -10.37
N ASP A 202 -7.50 -1.21 -9.42
CA ASP A 202 -7.99 -0.84 -8.10
C ASP A 202 -6.96 -1.27 -7.04
N TRP A 203 -6.63 -0.37 -6.12
CA TRP A 203 -5.75 -0.69 -4.99
C TRP A 203 -6.52 -1.20 -3.76
N VAL A 204 -7.86 -1.20 -3.81
CA VAL A 204 -8.69 -1.92 -2.83
C VAL A 204 -8.81 -3.38 -3.26
N SER A 205 -8.40 -4.29 -2.37
CA SER A 205 -8.62 -5.73 -2.52
C SER A 205 -9.89 -6.12 -1.75
N HIS A 206 -10.79 -6.88 -2.38
CA HIS A 206 -12.03 -7.33 -1.76
C HIS A 206 -12.10 -8.86 -1.79
N CYS A 207 -12.64 -9.47 -0.75
CA CYS A 207 -12.99 -10.89 -0.78
C CYS A 207 -14.28 -11.10 -1.60
N MET A 208 -14.19 -11.52 -2.87
CA MET A 208 -15.37 -12.02 -3.60
C MET A 208 -15.53 -13.53 -3.40
N PHE A 209 -16.41 -13.93 -2.48
CA PHE A 209 -16.88 -15.31 -2.39
C PHE A 209 -17.85 -15.62 -3.53
N ASP A 210 -17.34 -16.01 -4.69
CA ASP A 210 -18.17 -16.61 -5.74
C ASP A 210 -18.75 -17.93 -5.19
N GLY A 211 -20.04 -17.89 -4.86
CA GLY A 211 -20.92 -18.96 -4.39
C GLY A 211 -20.35 -20.38 -4.43
N PHE A 212 -19.65 -20.77 -3.36
CA PHE A 212 -19.54 -22.18 -2.99
C PHE A 212 -20.78 -22.56 -2.19
N GLY A 213 -21.61 -23.39 -2.81
CA GLY A 213 -22.81 -23.95 -2.20
C GLY A 213 -22.52 -24.90 -1.03
N ASP A 214 -23.46 -24.89 -0.09
CA ASP A 214 -23.86 -25.93 0.85
C ASP A 214 -22.79 -26.82 1.55
N GLY A 215 -22.68 -26.62 2.88
CA GLY A 215 -22.33 -27.63 3.88
C GLY A 215 -20.86 -27.63 4.33
N VAL A 216 -20.52 -27.57 5.61
CA VAL A 216 -20.98 -28.44 6.71
C VAL A 216 -20.93 -27.70 8.05
N PHE A 217 -22.04 -27.71 8.79
CA PHE A 217 -22.10 -27.30 10.19
C PHE A 217 -21.34 -28.30 11.07
N HIS A 218 -20.40 -27.82 11.88
CA HIS A 218 -19.92 -28.56 13.04
C HIS A 218 -20.47 -27.91 14.33
N ASP A 219 -21.35 -28.66 14.99
CA ASP A 219 -21.93 -28.36 16.29
C ASP A 219 -20.88 -28.57 17.38
N CYS A 220 -20.53 -27.50 18.10
CA CYS A 220 -19.70 -27.55 19.31
C CYS A 220 -20.41 -26.81 20.44
N ALA A 221 -21.25 -27.54 21.17
CA ALA A 221 -21.75 -27.11 22.47
C ALA A 221 -20.67 -27.31 23.56
N GLY A 222 -20.31 -26.23 24.26
CA GLY A 222 -19.49 -26.28 25.46
C GLY A 222 -19.50 -24.96 26.22
N HIS A 223 -20.20 -24.91 27.35
CA HIS A 223 -20.31 -23.74 28.23
C HIS A 223 -18.99 -23.40 28.94
N ALA A 224 -18.72 -22.10 29.12
CA ALA A 224 -17.94 -21.60 30.26
C ALA A 224 -18.60 -20.32 30.82
N ALA A 225 -18.80 -20.29 32.14
CA ALA A 225 -19.28 -19.14 32.90
C ALA A 225 -18.14 -18.12 33.14
N PRO A 226 -18.44 -16.83 33.38
CA PRO A 226 -17.42 -15.79 33.44
C PRO A 226 -16.60 -15.87 34.74
N LEU A 227 -15.27 -15.84 34.60
CA LEU A 227 -14.35 -15.54 35.69
C LEU A 227 -14.21 -14.02 35.82
N ALA A 228 -14.23 -13.52 37.06
CA ALA A 228 -13.92 -12.13 37.36
C ALA A 228 -12.44 -11.82 37.02
N PRO A 229 -12.12 -10.63 36.46
CA PRO A 229 -10.74 -10.28 36.15
C PRO A 229 -9.88 -10.15 37.41
N PRO A 230 -8.59 -10.53 37.36
CA PRO A 230 -7.59 -9.99 38.28
C PRO A 230 -7.47 -8.47 38.10
N PRO A 231 -6.97 -7.71 39.11
CA PRO A 231 -6.73 -6.28 38.95
C PRO A 231 -5.74 -6.03 37.80
N ALA A 232 -6.10 -5.12 36.90
CA ALA A 232 -5.34 -4.78 35.71
C ALA A 232 -3.94 -4.29 36.09
N SER A 233 -2.91 -4.84 35.45
CA SER A 233 -1.61 -4.18 35.37
C SER A 233 -1.65 -3.22 34.19
N PRO A 234 -0.82 -2.16 34.14
CA PRO A 234 -0.83 -1.28 32.98
C PRO A 234 -0.60 -2.10 31.69
N ASN A 235 -1.29 -1.74 30.61
CA ASN A 235 -1.23 -2.34 29.27
C ASN A 235 -2.01 -3.66 29.08
N ASP A 236 -3.24 -3.74 29.57
CA ASP A 236 -4.07 -4.96 29.48
C ASP A 236 -5.06 -4.91 28.31
N TYR A 237 -5.20 -6.05 27.60
CA TYR A 237 -6.11 -6.20 26.46
C TYR A 237 -6.93 -7.47 26.62
N ARG A 238 -8.26 -7.37 26.77
CA ARG A 238 -9.12 -8.56 26.72
C ARG A 238 -9.50 -8.85 25.26
N VAL A 239 -9.00 -9.93 24.67
CA VAL A 239 -9.15 -10.21 23.23
C VAL A 239 -9.28 -11.70 22.94
N TYR A 240 -9.69 -12.05 21.72
CA TYR A 240 -9.50 -13.42 21.22
C TYR A 240 -8.04 -13.56 20.82
N ALA A 241 -7.20 -13.82 21.83
CA ALA A 241 -5.75 -13.81 21.66
C ALA A 241 -5.29 -14.89 20.68
N TRP A 242 -4.23 -14.59 19.93
CA TRP A 242 -3.52 -15.54 19.07
C TRP A 242 -3.30 -16.88 19.80
N PRO A 243 -3.59 -18.04 19.17
CA PRO A 243 -3.98 -18.24 17.77
C PRO A 243 -5.49 -18.42 17.56
N LEU A 244 -6.35 -17.89 18.44
CA LEU A 244 -7.81 -18.07 18.27
C LEU A 244 -8.30 -17.31 17.05
N GLU A 245 -8.94 -18.01 16.10
CA GLU A 245 -9.51 -17.38 14.91
C GLU A 245 -10.78 -16.58 15.21
N SER A 246 -11.68 -17.08 16.05
CA SER A 246 -12.98 -16.41 16.28
C SER A 246 -13.65 -16.84 17.60
N PRO A 247 -14.80 -16.25 17.99
CA PRO A 247 -15.53 -16.65 19.20
C PRO A 247 -15.92 -18.13 19.26
N ASN A 248 -16.03 -18.80 18.11
CA ASN A 248 -16.35 -20.23 18.04
C ASN A 248 -15.16 -21.12 18.45
N HIS A 249 -13.94 -20.56 18.50
CA HIS A 249 -12.71 -21.31 18.75
C HIS A 249 -12.24 -21.24 20.21
N GLY A 250 -12.75 -20.30 21.00
CA GLY A 250 -12.42 -20.21 22.41
C GLY A 250 -12.83 -18.88 23.06
N PRO A 251 -12.72 -18.76 24.39
CA PRO A 251 -13.02 -17.54 25.10
C PRO A 251 -11.92 -16.48 24.94
N ARG A 252 -12.29 -15.20 25.09
CA ARG A 252 -11.33 -14.10 25.22
C ARG A 252 -10.42 -14.29 26.44
N THR A 253 -9.17 -13.87 26.33
CA THR A 253 -8.18 -13.86 27.42
C THR A 253 -7.61 -12.46 27.60
N LEU A 254 -7.08 -12.18 28.80
CA LEU A 254 -6.39 -10.92 29.10
C LEU A 254 -4.91 -11.06 28.73
N GLN A 255 -4.43 -10.17 27.87
CA GLN A 255 -3.03 -10.11 27.42
C GLN A 255 -2.39 -8.83 27.95
N ASN A 256 -1.25 -8.94 28.62
CA ASN A 256 -0.53 -7.80 29.19
C ASN A 256 0.69 -7.47 28.34
N ALA A 257 0.81 -6.21 27.90
CA ALA A 257 1.92 -5.67 27.11
C ALA A 257 2.45 -6.64 26.02
N PRO A 258 1.62 -7.04 25.03
CA PRO A 258 1.95 -8.15 24.14
C PRO A 258 3.16 -7.87 23.22
N TRP A 259 3.45 -6.59 22.95
CA TRP A 259 4.65 -6.16 22.20
C TRP A 259 5.98 -6.63 22.81
N ASN A 260 6.01 -7.03 24.09
CA ASN A 260 7.23 -7.54 24.73
C ASN A 260 7.78 -8.80 24.03
N ASP A 261 6.95 -9.52 23.29
CA ASP A 261 7.36 -10.68 22.50
C ASP A 261 8.07 -10.29 21.19
N ALA A 262 7.99 -9.02 20.78
CA ALA A 262 8.52 -8.48 19.52
C ALA A 262 9.09 -7.06 19.66
N LEU A 263 9.92 -6.81 20.68
CA LEU A 263 10.51 -5.49 20.93
C LEU A 263 11.38 -4.92 19.79
N ASN A 264 11.78 -5.74 18.82
CA ASN A 264 12.44 -5.25 17.61
C ASN A 264 11.46 -4.63 16.61
N ALA A 265 10.19 -5.07 16.61
CA ALA A 265 9.14 -4.55 15.75
C ALA A 265 8.42 -3.36 16.41
N SER A 266 8.09 -3.49 17.69
CA SER A 266 7.39 -2.47 18.48
C SER A 266 8.21 -2.04 19.72
N PRO A 267 9.37 -1.36 19.54
CA PRO A 267 10.31 -1.05 20.62
C PRO A 267 9.76 -0.11 21.71
N PHE A 268 8.74 0.69 21.39
CA PHE A 268 8.10 1.65 22.29
C PHE A 268 6.68 1.24 22.71
N GLY A 269 6.27 0.01 22.37
CA GLY A 269 4.90 -0.48 22.54
C GLY A 269 3.98 -0.04 21.40
N TRP A 270 2.70 -0.38 21.51
CA TRP A 270 1.74 -0.19 20.42
C TRP A 270 1.04 1.16 20.39
N HIS A 271 1.32 2.05 21.36
CA HIS A 271 0.66 3.36 21.54
C HIS A 271 1.62 4.55 21.42
N ASP A 272 2.85 4.28 20.98
CA ASP A 272 3.86 5.29 20.66
C ASP A 272 3.83 5.62 19.15
N THR A 273 4.19 6.83 18.78
CA THR A 273 4.43 7.27 17.39
C THR A 273 5.67 8.15 17.26
N ASP A 274 6.32 8.56 18.35
CA ASP A 274 7.44 9.51 18.28
C ASP A 274 8.82 8.88 18.58
N GLY A 275 8.82 7.65 19.10
CA GLY A 275 10.05 6.92 19.44
C GLY A 275 10.61 7.30 20.80
N SER A 276 9.77 7.82 21.69
CA SER A 276 10.10 8.15 23.06
C SER A 276 9.46 7.15 24.02
N ALA A 277 10.02 7.03 25.21
CA ALA A 277 9.44 6.13 26.20
C ALA A 277 8.11 6.69 26.74
N GLY A 278 7.02 5.99 26.45
CA GLY A 278 5.68 6.28 26.94
C GLY A 278 4.66 6.21 25.81
N PRO A 279 3.36 6.08 26.12
CA PRO A 279 2.33 6.17 25.10
C PRO A 279 1.99 7.63 24.78
N GLU A 280 1.81 7.96 23.50
CA GLU A 280 1.21 9.23 23.07
C GLU A 280 -0.32 9.16 23.09
N PHE A 281 -0.86 7.96 22.89
CA PHE A 281 -2.29 7.71 22.83
C PHE A 281 -2.74 6.79 23.95
N THR A 282 -3.92 7.07 24.50
CA THR A 282 -4.63 6.17 25.43
C THR A 282 -5.78 5.42 24.76
N ILE A 283 -6.03 5.73 23.49
CA ILE A 283 -7.00 5.06 22.62
C ILE A 283 -6.32 3.99 21.77
N THR A 284 -7.05 3.16 21.03
CA THR A 284 -6.52 2.16 20.07
C THR A 284 -5.78 2.77 18.87
N ARG A 285 -4.66 3.44 19.12
CA ARG A 285 -3.82 4.12 18.13
C ARG A 285 -2.36 4.10 18.54
N GLY A 286 -1.48 3.83 17.58
CA GLY A 286 -0.05 4.10 17.71
C GLY A 286 0.66 3.86 16.40
N ASN A 287 1.91 3.42 16.46
CA ASN A 287 2.81 3.40 15.32
C ASN A 287 2.32 2.52 14.16
N ASN A 288 1.74 1.36 14.47
CA ASN A 288 1.46 0.33 13.46
C ASN A 288 0.04 0.46 12.89
N VAL A 289 -0.90 0.97 13.70
CA VAL A 289 -2.32 0.99 13.39
C VAL A 289 -3.07 2.04 14.22
N TRP A 290 -4.10 2.63 13.61
CA TRP A 290 -5.17 3.35 14.27
C TRP A 290 -6.48 2.62 14.01
N ALA A 291 -7.00 1.95 15.04
CA ALA A 291 -8.30 1.27 14.96
C ALA A 291 -9.41 2.19 15.47
N GLN A 292 -10.48 2.32 14.69
CA GLN A 292 -11.60 3.20 14.96
C GLN A 292 -12.90 2.62 14.37
N GLU A 293 -14.04 3.08 14.84
CA GLU A 293 -15.35 2.80 14.25
C GLU A 293 -15.55 3.61 12.96
N ASP A 294 -16.20 3.02 11.94
CA ASP A 294 -16.71 3.79 10.80
C ASP A 294 -18.10 3.29 10.33
N ALA A 295 -19.06 3.15 11.25
CA ALA A 295 -20.40 2.65 10.91
C ALA A 295 -21.20 3.59 9.98
N ASN A 296 -20.68 4.78 9.70
CA ASN A 296 -21.27 5.70 8.72
C ASN A 296 -20.64 5.56 7.31
N GLY A 297 -19.51 4.85 7.19
CA GLY A 297 -18.86 4.47 5.93
C GLY A 297 -18.34 5.67 5.12
N ASN A 298 -17.74 6.65 5.80
CA ASN A 298 -17.27 7.89 5.15
C ASN A 298 -15.75 8.08 5.19
N ASN A 299 -15.01 7.08 5.67
CA ASN A 299 -13.56 7.10 5.84
C ASN A 299 -13.02 8.25 6.70
N GLY A 300 -13.89 8.86 7.51
CA GLY A 300 -13.55 9.94 8.41
C GLY A 300 -12.85 9.46 9.68
N THR A 301 -12.76 10.35 10.66
CA THR A 301 -12.33 9.98 12.01
C THR A 301 -13.55 9.55 12.82
N GLY A 302 -13.53 8.33 13.30
CA GLY A 302 -14.60 7.77 14.14
C GLY A 302 -14.20 7.58 15.59
N TYR A 303 -14.96 6.74 16.29
CA TYR A 303 -14.73 6.45 17.70
C TYR A 303 -13.62 5.40 17.90
N SER A 304 -12.70 5.64 18.84
CA SER A 304 -11.72 4.65 19.31
C SER A 304 -11.90 4.48 20.83
N PRO A 305 -11.95 3.24 21.37
CA PRO A 305 -12.03 3.01 22.81
C PRO A 305 -10.77 3.54 23.51
N ASP A 306 -10.96 4.08 24.72
CA ASP A 306 -9.93 4.69 25.56
C ASP A 306 -9.65 3.80 26.78
N GLY A 307 -8.45 3.24 26.87
CA GLY A 307 -7.98 2.44 28.01
C GLY A 307 -7.47 3.29 29.18
N GLY A 308 -7.49 4.62 29.04
CA GLY A 308 -6.99 5.56 30.04
C GLY A 308 -5.47 5.50 30.22
N VAL A 309 -4.99 6.15 31.28
CA VAL A 309 -3.54 6.26 31.57
C VAL A 309 -2.84 4.92 31.80
N ASP A 310 -3.61 3.91 32.22
CA ASP A 310 -3.10 2.56 32.48
C ASP A 310 -3.19 1.67 31.23
N LEU A 311 -3.76 2.16 30.11
CA LEU A 311 -3.96 1.35 28.90
C LEU A 311 -4.69 0.03 29.21
N ASP A 312 -5.80 0.11 29.95
CA ASP A 312 -6.63 -1.03 30.35
C ASP A 312 -7.83 -1.17 29.40
N PHE A 313 -7.66 -2.00 28.38
CA PHE A 313 -8.68 -2.35 27.38
C PHE A 313 -9.41 -3.65 27.76
N ASP A 314 -9.81 -3.78 29.03
CA ASP A 314 -10.66 -4.87 29.53
C ASP A 314 -12.16 -4.55 29.37
N PHE A 315 -12.65 -4.57 28.13
CA PHE A 315 -14.06 -4.30 27.82
C PHE A 315 -14.93 -5.56 27.79
N PRO A 316 -16.17 -5.52 28.33
CA PRO A 316 -17.09 -6.65 28.27
C PRO A 316 -17.62 -6.88 26.85
N ILE A 317 -18.15 -8.07 26.58
CA ILE A 317 -18.83 -8.40 25.31
C ILE A 317 -20.04 -9.29 25.56
N ASP A 318 -21.15 -9.00 24.88
CA ASP A 318 -22.35 -9.85 24.82
C ASP A 318 -22.79 -10.03 23.37
N LEU A 319 -22.39 -11.16 22.78
CA LEU A 319 -22.68 -11.52 21.39
C LEU A 319 -24.18 -11.78 21.12
N THR A 320 -25.03 -11.79 22.16
CA THR A 320 -26.49 -11.87 21.98
C THR A 320 -27.12 -10.51 21.67
N GLN A 321 -26.36 -9.42 21.82
CA GLN A 321 -26.78 -8.06 21.53
C GLN A 321 -26.28 -7.60 20.16
N ALA A 322 -26.76 -6.44 19.69
CA ALA A 322 -26.30 -5.86 18.43
C ALA A 322 -24.81 -5.47 18.48
N PRO A 323 -24.06 -5.57 17.37
CA PRO A 323 -22.64 -5.19 17.31
C PRO A 323 -22.29 -3.81 17.86
N SER A 324 -23.17 -2.84 17.65
CA SER A 324 -23.02 -1.48 18.17
C SER A 324 -22.98 -1.39 19.71
N THR A 325 -23.33 -2.46 20.43
CA THR A 325 -23.30 -2.48 21.90
C THR A 325 -21.97 -2.95 22.49
N TYR A 326 -21.05 -3.46 21.66
CA TYR A 326 -19.75 -3.97 22.10
C TYR A 326 -18.58 -3.46 21.23
N GLN A 327 -18.72 -2.26 20.68
CA GLN A 327 -17.71 -1.59 19.85
C GLN A 327 -16.35 -1.53 20.53
N ASP A 328 -16.27 -1.20 21.82
CA ASP A 328 -15.01 -1.13 22.56
C ASP A 328 -14.23 -2.46 22.50
N ALA A 329 -14.93 -3.58 22.65
CA ALA A 329 -14.33 -4.91 22.61
C ALA A 329 -13.92 -5.33 21.19
N ALA A 330 -14.73 -4.97 20.18
CA ALA A 330 -14.45 -5.25 18.77
C ALA A 330 -13.24 -4.46 18.26
N ILE A 331 -13.23 -3.14 18.46
CA ILE A 331 -12.13 -2.26 18.05
C ILE A 331 -10.82 -2.62 18.78
N THR A 332 -10.89 -2.97 20.07
CA THR A 332 -9.72 -3.48 20.81
C THR A 332 -9.18 -4.78 20.21
N ASN A 333 -10.04 -5.69 19.76
CA ASN A 333 -9.62 -6.93 19.11
C ASN A 333 -8.96 -6.66 17.76
N LEU A 334 -9.54 -5.77 16.94
CA LEU A 334 -8.98 -5.32 15.67
C LEU A 334 -7.60 -4.68 15.85
N PHE A 335 -7.46 -3.79 16.83
CA PHE A 335 -6.19 -3.14 17.19
C PHE A 335 -5.13 -4.15 17.60
N TYR A 336 -5.48 -5.08 18.49
CA TYR A 336 -4.58 -6.13 18.95
C TYR A 336 -4.09 -6.98 17.78
N TRP A 337 -4.98 -7.42 16.88
CA TRP A 337 -4.61 -8.29 15.77
C TRP A 337 -3.77 -7.59 14.71
N ASN A 338 -4.09 -6.35 14.34
CA ASN A 338 -3.23 -5.58 13.43
C ASN A 338 -1.79 -5.45 13.97
N ASN A 339 -1.64 -5.17 15.27
CA ASN A 339 -0.32 -5.08 15.89
C ASN A 339 0.40 -6.44 15.98
N ILE A 340 -0.30 -7.53 16.33
CA ILE A 340 0.29 -8.87 16.34
C ILE A 340 0.77 -9.28 14.94
N ILE A 341 -0.04 -9.04 13.92
CA ILE A 341 0.30 -9.37 12.54
C ILE A 341 1.51 -8.55 12.09
N HIS A 342 1.53 -7.24 12.37
CA HIS A 342 2.71 -6.39 12.15
C HIS A 342 3.97 -7.00 12.79
N ASP A 343 3.90 -7.26 14.10
CA ASP A 343 5.03 -7.73 14.89
C ASP A 343 5.56 -9.09 14.41
N VAL A 344 4.67 -9.98 13.97
CA VAL A 344 5.00 -11.28 13.37
C VAL A 344 5.69 -11.09 12.01
N TRP A 345 5.12 -10.31 11.10
CA TRP A 345 5.69 -10.10 9.76
C TRP A 345 7.02 -9.37 9.78
N TYR A 346 7.23 -8.50 10.75
CA TYR A 346 8.54 -7.91 11.03
C TYR A 346 9.60 -8.99 11.28
N GLN A 347 9.25 -10.06 12.01
CA GLN A 347 10.17 -11.19 12.21
C GLN A 347 10.49 -11.94 10.92
N TYR A 348 9.66 -11.83 9.89
CA TYR A 348 9.86 -12.46 8.59
C TYR A 348 10.46 -11.51 7.54
N GLY A 349 10.85 -10.30 7.95
CA GLY A 349 11.56 -9.34 7.10
C GLY A 349 10.64 -8.36 6.36
N PHE A 350 9.37 -8.27 6.75
CA PHE A 350 8.54 -7.12 6.38
C PHE A 350 8.78 -5.99 7.39
N ASP A 351 9.92 -5.32 7.20
CA ASP A 351 10.44 -4.21 8.00
C ASP A 351 10.34 -2.86 7.25
N GLU A 352 10.80 -1.78 7.86
CA GLU A 352 10.63 -0.41 7.33
C GLU A 352 11.24 -0.23 5.93
N PRO A 353 12.50 -0.64 5.64
CA PRO A 353 13.03 -0.58 4.28
C PRO A 353 12.25 -1.39 3.24
N SER A 354 11.56 -2.45 3.65
CA SER A 354 10.74 -3.29 2.78
C SER A 354 9.30 -2.78 2.62
N GLY A 355 8.97 -1.66 3.26
CA GLY A 355 7.69 -0.96 3.13
C GLY A 355 6.58 -1.53 4.00
N ASN A 356 6.89 -1.84 5.27
CA ASN A 356 5.87 -2.15 6.27
C ASN A 356 5.02 -0.90 6.62
N PHE A 357 4.07 -1.08 7.54
CA PHE A 357 3.09 -0.05 7.88
C PHE A 357 3.42 0.58 9.22
N GLN A 358 4.04 1.76 9.20
CA GLN A 358 4.46 2.48 10.41
C GLN A 358 4.33 4.00 10.24
N GLU A 359 3.70 4.66 11.21
CA GLU A 359 3.69 6.13 11.31
C GLU A 359 5.12 6.68 11.39
N ASN A 360 5.98 6.01 12.17
CA ASN A 360 7.37 6.39 12.37
C ASN A 360 8.28 5.17 12.22
N ASN A 361 9.23 5.28 11.29
CA ASN A 361 10.22 4.24 11.00
C ASN A 361 11.45 4.33 11.90
N TYR A 362 11.47 5.27 12.86
CA TYR A 362 12.54 5.45 13.83
C TYR A 362 13.95 5.61 13.22
N GLY A 363 14.01 6.07 11.96
CA GLY A 363 15.25 6.22 11.20
C GLY A 363 15.80 4.94 10.57
N ASN A 364 15.03 3.84 10.54
CA ASN A 364 15.45 2.54 10.00
C ASN A 364 15.42 2.45 8.46
N GLY A 365 14.83 3.44 7.78
CA GLY A 365 14.68 3.46 6.32
C GLY A 365 13.21 3.45 5.92
N GLY A 366 12.92 3.14 4.66
CA GLY A 366 11.56 3.20 4.11
C GLY A 366 10.98 4.62 4.10
N VAL A 367 9.68 4.71 3.80
CA VAL A 367 8.90 5.95 3.91
C VAL A 367 7.76 5.70 4.90
N GLY A 368 7.91 6.19 6.13
CA GLY A 368 6.85 6.09 7.14
C GLY A 368 5.72 7.09 6.94
N GLY A 369 4.85 7.19 7.94
CA GLY A 369 3.60 7.94 7.86
C GLY A 369 2.52 7.13 7.14
N ASP A 370 2.53 5.82 7.38
CA ASP A 370 1.68 4.86 6.68
C ASP A 370 1.18 3.72 7.59
N HIS A 371 0.75 4.07 8.80
CA HIS A 371 0.12 3.13 9.71
C HIS A 371 -1.21 2.64 9.14
N VAL A 372 -1.68 1.45 9.54
CA VAL A 372 -2.97 0.95 9.08
C VAL A 372 -4.11 1.77 9.69
N LEU A 373 -4.99 2.32 8.86
CA LEU A 373 -6.30 2.82 9.29
C LEU A 373 -7.26 1.63 9.31
N ALA A 374 -7.61 1.14 10.50
CA ALA A 374 -8.43 -0.05 10.67
C ALA A 374 -9.84 0.32 11.12
N ASP A 375 -10.78 0.32 10.18
CA ASP A 375 -12.17 0.72 10.40
C ASP A 375 -13.03 -0.49 10.78
N ALA A 376 -13.47 -0.48 12.04
CA ALA A 376 -14.35 -1.48 12.63
C ALA A 376 -15.82 -1.18 12.33
N GLN A 377 -16.59 -2.24 12.13
CA GLN A 377 -18.03 -2.20 11.85
C GLN A 377 -18.39 -1.22 10.72
N ASP A 378 -17.55 -1.14 9.70
CA ASP A 378 -17.63 -0.14 8.65
C ASP A 378 -18.97 -0.25 7.90
N GLY A 379 -19.64 0.90 7.75
CA GLY A 379 -20.99 1.01 7.22
C GLY A 379 -21.09 1.05 5.69
N SER A 380 -19.95 1.09 4.98
CA SER A 380 -19.91 1.10 3.51
C SER A 380 -20.28 -0.25 2.90
N GLY A 381 -20.17 -1.35 3.67
CA GLY A 381 -20.39 -2.71 3.20
C GLY A 381 -21.00 -3.65 4.24
N THR A 382 -21.33 -4.88 3.80
CA THR A 382 -21.69 -6.01 4.68
C THR A 382 -21.24 -7.32 4.03
N ASN A 383 -21.06 -8.36 4.86
CA ASN A 383 -20.69 -9.72 4.42
C ASN A 383 -19.38 -9.78 3.60
N ASN A 384 -18.42 -8.95 3.96
CA ASN A 384 -17.12 -8.86 3.31
C ASN A 384 -16.12 -8.19 4.26
N ALA A 385 -14.90 -8.00 3.79
CA ALA A 385 -13.94 -7.03 4.29
C ALA A 385 -13.09 -6.56 3.10
N ASN A 386 -12.26 -5.55 3.31
CA ASN A 386 -11.32 -5.14 2.28
C ASN A 386 -10.06 -4.50 2.88
N PHE A 387 -9.01 -4.45 2.05
CA PHE A 387 -7.77 -3.76 2.36
C PHE A 387 -7.28 -2.95 1.17
N ALA A 388 -7.17 -1.64 1.36
CA ALA A 388 -6.63 -0.69 0.40
C ALA A 388 -5.12 -0.52 0.63
N THR A 389 -4.30 -0.88 -0.35
CA THR A 389 -2.83 -0.80 -0.23
C THR A 389 -2.23 0.23 -1.18
N PRO A 390 -2.00 1.47 -0.74
CA PRO A 390 -1.21 2.43 -1.50
C PRO A 390 0.31 2.11 -1.38
N PRO A 391 1.14 2.74 -2.23
CA PRO A 391 2.59 2.73 -2.09
C PRO A 391 3.07 3.16 -0.69
N ASP A 392 4.31 2.78 -0.36
CA ASP A 392 5.03 3.16 0.87
C ASP A 392 4.92 4.66 1.18
N GLY A 393 4.63 5.00 2.45
CA GLY A 393 4.43 6.37 2.90
C GLY A 393 3.05 6.97 2.65
N SER A 394 2.04 6.12 2.46
CA SER A 394 0.62 6.51 2.49
C SER A 394 -0.16 5.46 3.27
N ASP A 395 -1.06 5.91 4.16
CA ASP A 395 -1.79 5.04 5.06
C ASP A 395 -2.64 4.02 4.29
N PRO A 396 -2.40 2.70 4.44
CA PRO A 396 -3.35 1.71 3.98
C PRO A 396 -4.61 1.73 4.85
N ARG A 397 -5.72 1.20 4.32
CA ARG A 397 -6.98 1.14 5.05
C ARG A 397 -7.58 -0.26 5.03
N MET A 398 -7.86 -0.81 6.20
CA MET A 398 -8.60 -2.04 6.40
C MET A 398 -10.03 -1.69 6.79
N GLN A 399 -11.02 -2.19 6.05
CA GLN A 399 -12.43 -1.99 6.38
C GLN A 399 -13.07 -3.33 6.73
N MET A 400 -13.47 -3.47 7.99
CA MET A 400 -14.10 -4.69 8.51
C MET A 400 -15.61 -4.50 8.58
N PHE A 401 -16.37 -5.38 7.93
CA PHE A 401 -17.84 -5.24 7.88
C PHE A 401 -18.59 -6.20 8.80
N LEU A 402 -19.83 -5.82 9.08
CA LEU A 402 -20.81 -6.70 9.70
C LEU A 402 -21.36 -7.72 8.70
N TRP A 403 -21.62 -8.93 9.19
CA TRP A 403 -22.23 -10.03 8.45
C TRP A 403 -23.70 -10.19 8.85
N ASN A 404 -24.61 -9.87 7.92
CA ASN A 404 -26.06 -9.86 8.17
C ASN A 404 -26.74 -11.22 7.86
N THR A 405 -25.96 -12.29 7.86
CA THR A 405 -26.42 -13.68 7.68
C THR A 405 -27.09 -14.26 8.93
N ALA A 406 -26.99 -13.57 10.08
CA ALA A 406 -27.62 -13.93 11.35
C ALA A 406 -28.28 -12.73 12.04
N SER A 407 -29.03 -12.99 13.13
CA SER A 407 -29.64 -11.96 13.99
C SER A 407 -29.32 -12.23 15.46
N PRO A 408 -28.58 -11.35 16.16
CA PRO A 408 -27.94 -10.12 15.64
C PRO A 408 -26.90 -10.43 14.53
N ALA A 409 -26.52 -9.40 13.75
CA ALA A 409 -25.45 -9.53 12.77
C ALA A 409 -24.15 -9.99 13.46
N ILE A 410 -23.34 -10.77 12.74
CA ILE A 410 -22.04 -11.23 13.21
C ILE A 410 -21.02 -10.14 12.90
N ASP A 411 -20.08 -9.93 13.81
CA ASP A 411 -19.07 -8.88 13.70
C ASP A 411 -17.77 -9.44 13.10
N GLY A 412 -17.37 -8.92 11.93
CA GLY A 412 -16.13 -9.32 11.25
C GLY A 412 -14.88 -8.94 12.02
N ASP A 413 -14.94 -7.92 12.90
CA ASP A 413 -13.83 -7.49 13.76
C ASP A 413 -13.41 -8.54 14.81
N LEU A 414 -14.21 -9.60 14.96
CA LEU A 414 -13.95 -10.72 15.87
C LEU A 414 -13.54 -11.99 15.12
N ASP A 415 -13.42 -11.93 13.79
CA ASP A 415 -12.87 -13.00 12.96
C ASP A 415 -11.44 -12.64 12.55
N ASN A 416 -10.50 -13.17 13.32
CA ASN A 416 -9.09 -12.90 13.19
C ASN A 416 -8.49 -13.53 11.92
N GLY A 417 -9.16 -14.54 11.34
CA GLY A 417 -8.80 -15.08 10.04
C GLY A 417 -9.03 -14.05 8.94
N ILE A 418 -10.16 -13.34 8.98
CA ILE A 418 -10.45 -12.23 8.06
C ILE A 418 -9.44 -11.09 8.26
N ILE A 419 -9.17 -10.67 9.51
CA ILE A 419 -8.19 -9.60 9.77
C ILE A 419 -6.80 -9.97 9.21
N ALA A 420 -6.35 -11.21 9.42
CA ALA A 420 -5.07 -11.69 8.90
C ALA A 420 -5.05 -11.75 7.36
N HIS A 421 -6.15 -12.17 6.74
CA HIS A 421 -6.33 -12.18 5.28
C HIS A 421 -6.22 -10.77 4.69
N GLU A 422 -6.94 -9.81 5.26
CA GLU A 422 -6.94 -8.44 4.77
C GLU A 422 -5.55 -7.80 4.91
N TYR A 423 -4.89 -7.97 6.06
CA TYR A 423 -3.53 -7.46 6.26
C TYR A 423 -2.52 -8.07 5.27
N ALA A 424 -2.71 -9.34 4.90
CA ALA A 424 -1.87 -10.04 3.94
C ALA A 424 -1.94 -9.48 2.51
N HIS A 425 -3.07 -8.86 2.12
CA HIS A 425 -3.11 -8.05 0.90
C HIS A 425 -2.12 -6.90 0.98
N GLY A 426 -2.05 -6.21 2.12
CA GLY A 426 -1.07 -5.16 2.38
C GLY A 426 0.37 -5.64 2.20
N VAL A 427 0.73 -6.73 2.89
CA VAL A 427 2.09 -7.32 2.83
C VAL A 427 2.47 -7.69 1.40
N SER A 428 1.60 -8.41 0.70
CA SER A 428 1.88 -8.90 -0.65
C SER A 428 1.97 -7.76 -1.67
N ASN A 429 1.09 -6.76 -1.60
CA ASN A 429 1.10 -5.61 -2.50
C ASN A 429 2.32 -4.69 -2.30
N ARG A 430 2.80 -4.50 -1.06
CA ARG A 430 4.03 -3.73 -0.77
C ARG A 430 5.30 -4.46 -1.24
N LEU A 431 5.36 -5.79 -1.07
CA LEU A 431 6.55 -6.56 -1.41
C LEU A 431 6.67 -6.85 -2.92
N VAL A 432 5.57 -7.15 -3.61
CA VAL A 432 5.60 -7.56 -5.02
C VAL A 432 5.81 -6.35 -5.92
N GLY A 433 6.97 -6.31 -6.58
CA GLY A 433 7.35 -5.18 -7.44
C GLY A 433 8.05 -4.06 -6.68
N GLY A 434 8.10 -4.12 -5.35
CA GLY A 434 8.78 -3.16 -4.49
C GLY A 434 7.84 -2.10 -3.91
N PRO A 435 8.22 -1.48 -2.77
CA PRO A 435 7.29 -0.74 -1.89
C PRO A 435 6.58 0.44 -2.55
N SER A 436 7.23 1.10 -3.51
CA SER A 436 6.65 2.25 -4.20
C SER A 436 5.63 1.87 -5.30
N ASN A 437 5.23 0.59 -5.43
CA ASN A 437 4.37 0.15 -6.54
C ASN A 437 3.50 -1.06 -6.22
N THR A 438 2.21 -0.79 -6.03
CA THR A 438 1.20 -1.78 -5.63
C THR A 438 0.36 -2.30 -6.80
N SER A 439 0.57 -1.82 -8.03
CA SER A 439 -0.15 -2.29 -9.23
C SER A 439 0.42 -3.60 -9.83
N CYS A 440 1.02 -4.48 -9.03
CA CYS A 440 1.69 -5.69 -9.53
C CYS A 440 0.89 -6.99 -9.38
N LEU A 441 -0.24 -6.96 -8.66
CA LEU A 441 -1.04 -8.16 -8.36
C LEU A 441 -2.41 -8.21 -9.05
N SER A 442 -2.63 -7.43 -10.12
CA SER A 442 -3.89 -7.41 -10.89
C SER A 442 -4.03 -8.55 -11.93
N ASN A 443 -3.38 -9.69 -11.70
CA ASN A 443 -3.42 -10.80 -12.66
C ASN A 443 -4.66 -11.70 -12.49
N ALA A 444 -5.04 -12.41 -13.54
CA ALA A 444 -6.23 -13.29 -13.54
C ALA A 444 -6.12 -14.49 -12.59
N GLU A 445 -4.91 -14.84 -12.14
CA GLU A 445 -4.67 -15.96 -11.22
C GLU A 445 -4.90 -15.56 -9.75
N GLN A 446 -5.00 -14.26 -9.45
CA GLN A 446 -5.37 -13.72 -8.12
C GLN A 446 -4.53 -14.31 -6.98
N MET A 447 -3.21 -14.44 -7.19
CA MET A 447 -2.31 -14.98 -6.16
C MET A 447 -2.37 -14.19 -4.84
N GLY A 448 -2.75 -12.91 -4.88
CA GLY A 448 -3.00 -12.08 -3.69
C GLY A 448 -3.97 -12.76 -2.72
N GLU A 449 -5.16 -13.16 -3.20
CA GLU A 449 -6.16 -13.90 -2.40
C GLU A 449 -5.60 -15.20 -1.84
N GLY A 450 -4.89 -15.98 -2.66
CA GLY A 450 -4.34 -17.27 -2.23
C GLY A 450 -3.24 -17.15 -1.18
N TRP A 451 -2.43 -16.09 -1.21
CA TRP A 451 -1.48 -15.80 -0.14
C TRP A 451 -2.17 -15.31 1.12
N SER A 452 -3.20 -14.47 0.98
CA SER A 452 -3.98 -14.00 2.11
C SER A 452 -4.67 -15.13 2.87
N ASP A 453 -5.32 -16.05 2.15
CA ASP A 453 -5.87 -17.29 2.71
C ASP A 453 -4.78 -18.14 3.38
N PHE A 454 -3.63 -18.30 2.73
CA PHE A 454 -2.55 -19.10 3.29
C PHE A 454 -2.00 -18.49 4.58
N PHE A 455 -1.89 -17.17 4.65
CA PHE A 455 -1.37 -16.46 5.82
C PHE A 455 -2.36 -16.43 6.98
N SER A 456 -3.67 -16.49 6.73
CA SER A 456 -4.68 -16.59 7.80
C SER A 456 -4.74 -17.97 8.48
N LEU A 457 -4.19 -19.01 7.84
CA LEU A 457 -4.16 -20.38 8.38
C LEU A 457 -2.99 -20.66 9.34
N VAL A 458 -1.95 -19.83 9.31
CA VAL A 458 -0.72 -19.98 10.11
C VAL A 458 -0.78 -19.06 11.30
#